data_AF-A0A100WB04-F1
#
_entry.id   AF-A0A100WB04-F1
#
_cell.length_a   1.000
_cell.length_b   1.000
_cell.length_c   1.000
_cell.angle_alpha   90.00
_cell.angle_beta   90.00
_cell.angle_gamma   90.00
#
_symmetry.space_group_name_H-M   'P 1'
#
loop_
_entity.id
_entity.type
_entity.pdbx_description
1 polymer ?
#
loop_
_entity_poly.entity_id
_entity_poly.type
_entity_poly.pdbx_seq_one_letter_code
_entity_poly.pdbx_strand_id
1 'polypeptide(L)'
;MREMWELPSSTVKTKLIRSGVVLALVWALVAAPLTVWLAVRTEPAPPPPPDRELTVTEKLAATLVSERLSQGYITLTHQVTTPVAKFEVTEAVQAASGDSIGTVKSGSETAELLVAAGSTFLRANSAFWSTIGVPTSFVGWVDIGNQLGRIQFPLKEAVAGIAPSPQSRIETATPDPSIAVYRNGNVTAQLVDKGVVQLSVAERTATSSRAEDTTARLQTAITEVEVPGRLEGTSGGLTVSEPAPAPPPPPAP
;
A
#
# COMPACT_ATOMS: atom_id res chain seq x y z
N MET A 1 84.08 4.66 34.31
CA MET A 1 83.34 3.60 33.59
C MET A 1 81.85 3.77 33.83
N ARG A 2 81.11 4.28 32.84
CA ARG A 2 79.77 3.81 32.45
C ARG A 2 79.54 4.32 31.03
N GLU A 3 79.83 3.45 30.06
CA GLU A 3 79.44 3.64 28.67
C GLU A 3 77.92 3.70 28.64
N MET A 4 77.38 4.87 28.29
CA MET A 4 75.96 5.10 28.22
C MET A 4 75.47 4.62 26.87
N TRP A 5 74.72 3.53 26.91
CA TRP A 5 74.08 2.86 25.78
C TRP A 5 73.17 3.84 25.03
N GLU A 6 73.55 4.30 23.84
CA GLU A 6 72.64 5.04 22.97
C GLU A 6 71.66 4.05 22.31
N LEU A 7 70.40 4.10 22.73
CA LEU A 7 69.31 3.40 22.05
C LEU A 7 69.20 3.89 20.60
N PRO A 8 69.07 3.00 19.60
CA PRO A 8 68.93 3.41 18.21
C PRO A 8 67.71 4.31 18.07
N SER A 9 67.96 5.59 17.77
CA SER A 9 66.91 6.57 17.57
C SER A 9 66.02 6.11 16.41
N SER A 10 64.71 5.98 16.67
CA SER A 10 63.74 5.67 15.63
C SER A 10 63.81 6.77 14.58
N THR A 11 64.27 6.44 13.37
CA THR A 11 64.42 7.38 12.25
C THR A 11 63.12 8.13 12.03
N VAL A 12 63.21 9.45 11.87
CA VAL A 12 62.09 10.41 11.74
C VAL A 12 61.03 9.97 10.71
N LYS A 13 61.45 9.22 9.68
CA LYS A 13 60.57 8.62 8.66
C LYS A 13 59.51 7.67 9.25
N THR A 14 59.86 6.87 10.25
CA THR A 14 58.95 5.88 10.85
C THR A 14 57.88 6.54 11.74
N LYS A 15 58.20 7.68 12.37
CA LYS A 15 57.24 8.48 13.13
C LYS A 15 56.23 9.15 12.19
N LEU A 16 56.68 9.77 11.10
CA LEU A 16 55.83 10.39 10.09
C LEU A 16 54.85 9.41 9.43
N ILE A 17 55.32 8.21 9.08
CA ILE A 17 54.47 7.17 8.48
C ILE A 17 53.42 6.68 9.49
N ARG A 18 53.80 6.46 10.76
CA ARG A 18 52.84 6.07 11.81
C ARG A 18 51.81 7.16 12.09
N SER A 19 52.21 8.43 12.10
CA SER A 19 51.30 9.56 12.28
C SER A 19 50.28 9.67 11.15
N GLY A 20 50.72 9.48 9.90
CA GLY A 20 49.82 9.48 8.73
C GLY A 20 48.82 8.33 8.75
N VAL A 21 49.28 7.13 9.13
CA VAL A 21 48.41 5.94 9.25
C VAL A 21 47.37 6.11 10.37
N VAL A 22 47.76 6.67 11.52
CA VAL A 22 46.82 6.94 12.62
C VAL A 22 45.79 8.01 12.21
N LEU A 23 46.22 9.07 11.53
CA LEU A 23 45.29 10.11 11.06
C LEU A 23 44.29 9.56 10.05
N ALA A 24 44.75 8.73 9.11
CA ALA A 24 43.89 8.05 8.13
C ALA A 24 42.91 7.07 8.80
N LEU A 25 43.36 6.32 9.81
CA LEU A 25 42.52 5.41 10.59
C LEU A 25 41.44 6.18 11.39
N VAL A 26 41.79 7.31 12.01
CA VAL A 26 40.82 8.15 12.73
C VAL A 26 39.80 8.74 11.76
N TRP A 27 40.24 9.19 10.59
CA TRP A 27 39.32 9.69 9.55
C TRP A 27 38.38 8.59 9.04
N ALA A 28 38.90 7.38 8.80
CA ALA A 28 38.09 6.23 8.37
C ALA A 28 37.10 5.74 9.45
N LEU A 29 37.49 5.78 10.74
CA LEU A 29 36.65 5.31 11.85
C LEU A 29 35.57 6.30 12.28
N VAL A 30 35.78 7.60 12.08
CA VAL A 30 34.86 8.63 12.57
C VAL A 30 34.12 9.33 11.43
N ALA A 31 34.84 9.81 10.42
CA ALA A 31 34.24 10.65 9.39
C ALA A 31 33.43 9.84 8.38
N ALA A 32 33.91 8.68 7.93
CA ALA A 32 33.18 7.84 6.97
C ALA A 32 31.84 7.29 7.52
N PRO A 33 31.75 6.74 8.73
CA PRO A 33 30.44 6.33 9.27
C PRO A 33 29.54 7.53 9.56
N LEU A 34 30.08 8.68 9.96
CA LEU A 34 29.28 9.89 10.17
C LEU A 34 28.72 10.45 8.85
N THR A 35 29.49 10.44 7.75
CA THR A 35 29.01 10.89 6.44
C THR A 35 28.03 9.90 5.83
N VAL A 36 28.25 8.60 5.97
CA VAL A 36 27.28 7.56 5.59
C VAL A 36 26.00 7.73 6.41
N TRP A 37 26.13 7.93 7.72
CA TRP A 37 24.97 8.15 8.57
C TRP A 37 24.24 9.46 8.25
N LEU A 38 24.94 10.55 7.96
CA LEU A 38 24.34 11.81 7.49
C LEU A 38 23.69 11.68 6.12
N ALA A 39 24.26 10.87 5.20
CA ALA A 39 23.66 10.60 3.90
C ALA A 39 22.44 9.67 3.97
N VAL A 40 22.37 8.80 4.99
CA VAL A 40 21.27 7.85 5.21
C VAL A 40 20.20 8.41 6.17
N ARG A 41 20.53 9.48 6.91
CA ARG A 41 19.56 10.19 7.75
C ARG A 41 18.52 10.84 6.86
N THR A 42 17.32 10.28 6.87
CA THR A 42 16.11 11.03 6.56
C THR A 42 16.07 12.25 7.45
N GLU A 43 16.09 13.45 6.86
CA GLU A 43 15.84 14.68 7.58
C GLU A 43 14.57 14.50 8.44
N PRO A 44 14.57 14.94 9.71
CA PRO A 44 13.35 14.95 10.49
C PRO A 44 12.31 15.73 9.68
N ALA A 45 11.16 15.10 9.43
CA ALA A 45 10.11 15.72 8.62
C ALA A 45 9.86 17.14 9.13
N PRO A 46 9.81 18.15 8.23
CA PRO A 46 9.50 19.51 8.65
C PRO A 46 8.22 19.48 9.50
N PRO A 47 8.14 20.32 10.56
CA PRO A 47 6.97 20.33 11.43
C PRO A 47 5.70 20.45 10.57
N PRO A 48 4.65 19.68 10.87
CA PRO A 48 3.45 19.69 10.06
C PRO A 48 2.96 21.14 9.93
N PRO A 49 2.59 21.57 8.71
CA PRO A 49 2.04 22.90 8.48
C PRO A 49 0.88 23.21 9.40
N PRO A 50 0.64 24.48 9.74
CA PRO A 50 -0.55 24.85 10.49
C PRO A 50 -1.80 24.49 9.69
N ASP A 51 -2.70 23.72 10.31
CA ASP A 51 -4.03 23.42 9.79
C ASP A 51 -4.95 24.64 9.96
N ARG A 52 -5.77 24.92 8.94
CA ARG A 52 -6.83 25.95 9.05
C ARG A 52 -8.21 25.39 8.79
N GLU A 53 -9.21 26.07 9.32
CA GLU A 53 -10.61 25.77 9.02
C GLU A 53 -10.94 25.99 7.54
N LEU A 54 -11.91 25.20 7.05
CA LEU A 54 -12.44 25.34 5.71
C LEU A 54 -13.21 26.66 5.55
N THR A 55 -12.89 27.41 4.51
CA THR A 55 -13.76 28.47 4.01
C THR A 55 -15.06 27.90 3.43
N VAL A 56 -16.06 28.76 3.22
CA VAL A 56 -17.35 28.35 2.60
C VAL A 56 -17.14 27.72 1.23
N THR A 57 -16.26 28.29 0.40
CA THR A 57 -15.93 27.77 -0.93
C THR A 57 -15.27 26.39 -0.86
N GLU A 58 -14.39 26.16 0.12
CA GLU A 58 -13.71 24.88 0.29
C GLU A 58 -14.64 23.79 0.82
N LYS A 59 -15.62 24.14 1.66
CA LYS A 59 -16.70 23.23 2.05
C LYS A 59 -17.48 22.77 0.83
N LEU A 60 -17.87 23.70 -0.04
CA LEU A 60 -18.58 23.36 -1.29
C LEU A 60 -17.73 22.51 -2.22
N ALA A 61 -16.43 22.82 -2.37
CA ALA A 61 -15.52 22.02 -3.17
C ALA A 61 -15.40 20.59 -2.63
N ALA A 62 -15.25 20.41 -1.31
CA ALA A 62 -15.20 19.09 -0.68
C ALA A 62 -16.51 18.30 -0.85
N THR A 63 -17.68 18.96 -0.77
CA THR A 63 -18.97 18.33 -1.09
C THR A 63 -19.02 17.85 -2.54
N LEU A 64 -18.66 18.70 -3.50
CA LEU A 64 -18.64 18.34 -4.93
C LEU A 64 -17.67 17.19 -5.22
N VAL A 65 -16.51 17.17 -4.55
CA VAL A 65 -15.55 16.09 -4.66
C VAL A 65 -16.11 14.78 -4.10
N SER A 66 -16.73 14.81 -2.92
CA SER A 66 -17.39 13.64 -2.32
C SER A 66 -18.50 13.11 -3.24
N GLU A 67 -19.34 13.98 -3.79
CA GLU A 67 -20.39 13.61 -4.74
C GLU A 67 -19.82 12.97 -6.01
N ARG A 68 -18.78 13.56 -6.61
CA ARG A 68 -18.14 13.00 -7.79
C ARG A 68 -17.48 11.65 -7.51
N LEU A 69 -16.84 11.50 -6.34
CA LEU A 69 -16.24 10.22 -5.94
C LEU A 69 -17.29 9.17 -5.60
N SER A 70 -18.52 9.55 -5.28
CA SER A 70 -19.63 8.62 -5.03
C SER A 70 -20.27 8.09 -6.34
N GLN A 71 -19.86 8.60 -7.50
CA GLN A 71 -20.49 8.34 -8.79
C GLN A 71 -19.55 7.61 -9.76
N GLY A 72 -20.06 6.57 -10.41
CA GLY A 72 -19.35 5.84 -11.45
C GLY A 72 -18.24 4.92 -10.94
N TYR A 73 -17.24 4.70 -11.79
CA TYR A 73 -16.09 3.84 -11.53
C TYR A 73 -14.82 4.64 -11.27
N ILE A 74 -14.05 4.21 -10.28
CA ILE A 74 -12.79 4.83 -9.88
C ILE A 74 -11.72 3.75 -9.83
N THR A 75 -10.60 3.99 -10.50
CA THR A 75 -9.44 3.12 -10.40
C THR A 75 -8.64 3.55 -9.19
N LEU A 76 -8.41 2.61 -8.29
CA LEU A 76 -7.60 2.77 -7.09
C LEU A 76 -6.38 1.88 -7.18
N THR A 77 -5.20 2.46 -6.95
CA THR A 77 -3.96 1.71 -6.80
C THR A 77 -3.42 1.91 -5.39
N HIS A 78 -3.23 0.82 -4.64
CA HIS A 78 -2.74 0.87 -3.27
C HIS A 78 -1.90 -0.34 -2.92
N GLN A 79 -1.11 -0.20 -1.85
CA GLN A 79 -0.43 -1.32 -1.22
C GLN A 79 -1.13 -1.68 0.08
N VAL A 80 -1.22 -2.98 0.39
CA VAL A 80 -1.74 -3.47 1.67
C VAL A 80 -0.79 -4.53 2.21
N THR A 81 -0.37 -4.35 3.46
CA THR A 81 0.41 -5.34 4.19
C THR A 81 -0.55 -6.15 5.05
N THR A 82 -0.64 -7.44 4.79
CA THR A 82 -1.48 -8.38 5.52
C THR A 82 -0.58 -9.26 6.39
N PRO A 83 -1.14 -10.03 7.34
CA PRO A 83 -0.36 -10.99 8.13
C PRO A 83 0.35 -12.05 7.28
N VAL A 84 -0.15 -12.31 6.05
CA VAL A 84 0.34 -13.37 5.16
C VAL A 84 1.34 -12.82 4.15
N ALA A 85 1.03 -11.70 3.52
CA ALA A 85 1.88 -11.10 2.49
C ALA A 85 1.62 -9.60 2.30
N LYS A 86 2.55 -8.95 1.60
CA LYS A 86 2.35 -7.61 1.04
C LYS A 86 1.74 -7.74 -0.35
N PHE A 87 0.68 -6.99 -0.59
CA PHE A 87 -0.02 -6.94 -1.87
C PHE A 87 0.03 -5.55 -2.48
N GLU A 88 0.19 -5.50 -3.80
CA GLU A 88 -0.09 -4.30 -4.61
C GLU A 88 -1.42 -4.55 -5.33
N VAL A 89 -2.38 -3.67 -5.12
CA VAL A 89 -3.75 -3.85 -5.61
C VAL A 89 -4.05 -2.72 -6.57
N THR A 90 -4.61 -3.06 -7.73
CA THR A 90 -5.21 -2.10 -8.66
C THR A 90 -6.62 -2.56 -8.95
N GLU A 91 -7.61 -1.78 -8.54
CA GLU A 91 -9.02 -2.14 -8.67
C GLU A 91 -9.85 -0.98 -9.25
N ALA A 92 -10.80 -1.32 -10.12
CA ALA A 92 -11.85 -0.42 -10.56
C ALA A 92 -13.06 -0.65 -9.66
N VAL A 93 -13.36 0.32 -8.80
CA VAL A 93 -14.45 0.24 -7.80
C VAL A 93 -15.65 1.00 -8.31
N GLN A 94 -16.81 0.36 -8.31
CA GLN A 94 -18.10 1.03 -8.47
C GLN A 94 -18.44 1.76 -7.17
N ALA A 95 -18.37 3.09 -7.17
CA ALA A 95 -18.46 3.88 -5.95
C ALA A 95 -19.78 3.68 -5.15
N ALA A 96 -20.89 3.42 -5.86
CA ALA A 96 -22.21 3.23 -5.25
C ALA A 96 -22.35 1.90 -4.49
N SER A 97 -22.00 0.77 -5.12
CA SER A 97 -22.11 -0.56 -4.51
C SER A 97 -20.88 -0.93 -3.68
N GLY A 98 -19.71 -0.42 -4.05
CA GLY A 98 -18.42 -0.86 -3.52
C GLY A 98 -17.92 -2.15 -4.18
N ASP A 99 -18.64 -2.68 -5.16
CA ASP A 99 -18.17 -3.82 -5.95
C ASP A 99 -16.98 -3.39 -6.79
N SER A 100 -16.01 -4.28 -6.96
CA SER A 100 -14.79 -3.97 -7.68
C SER A 100 -14.26 -5.15 -8.47
N ILE A 101 -13.51 -4.83 -9.52
CA ILE A 101 -12.74 -5.81 -10.28
C ILE A 101 -11.36 -5.26 -10.54
N GLY A 102 -10.35 -6.11 -10.50
CA GLY A 102 -8.98 -5.65 -10.60
C GLY A 102 -7.95 -6.76 -10.59
N THR A 103 -6.75 -6.37 -10.18
CA THR A 103 -5.59 -7.25 -10.06
C THR A 103 -4.92 -7.06 -8.71
N VAL A 104 -4.44 -8.15 -8.13
CA VAL A 104 -3.65 -8.19 -6.91
C VAL A 104 -2.31 -8.81 -7.24
N LYS A 105 -1.23 -8.15 -6.89
CA LYS A 105 0.13 -8.60 -7.13
C LYS A 105 0.81 -8.96 -5.82
N SER A 106 1.52 -10.08 -5.81
CA SER A 106 2.36 -10.55 -4.70
C SER A 106 3.70 -10.97 -5.26
N GLY A 107 4.77 -10.24 -4.91
CA GLY A 107 6.08 -10.43 -5.54
C GLY A 107 6.04 -10.15 -7.05
N SER A 108 6.38 -11.13 -7.87
CA SER A 108 6.27 -11.07 -9.35
C SER A 108 4.93 -11.56 -9.89
N GLU A 109 4.12 -12.22 -9.08
CA GLU A 109 2.92 -12.93 -9.52
C GLU A 109 1.68 -12.06 -9.39
N THR A 110 0.71 -12.28 -10.28
CA THR A 110 -0.55 -11.52 -10.32
C THR A 110 -1.75 -12.46 -10.24
N ALA A 111 -2.75 -12.04 -9.49
CA ALA A 111 -4.08 -12.62 -9.40
C ALA A 111 -5.12 -11.61 -9.88
N GLU A 112 -6.24 -12.11 -10.37
CA GLU A 112 -7.43 -11.30 -10.57
C GLU A 112 -8.19 -11.15 -9.26
N LEU A 113 -8.72 -9.97 -9.02
CA LEU A 113 -9.51 -9.60 -7.86
C LEU A 113 -10.94 -9.32 -8.30
N LEU A 114 -11.88 -9.88 -7.54
CA LEU A 114 -13.29 -9.54 -7.64
C LEU A 114 -13.81 -9.28 -6.22
N VAL A 115 -14.50 -8.17 -6.05
CA VAL A 115 -15.27 -7.86 -4.85
C VAL A 115 -16.71 -7.71 -5.29
N ALA A 116 -17.59 -8.55 -4.75
CA ALA A 116 -19.00 -8.53 -5.08
C ALA A 116 -19.81 -8.84 -3.83
N ALA A 117 -20.84 -8.03 -3.56
CA ALA A 117 -21.78 -8.23 -2.45
C ALA A 117 -21.10 -8.37 -1.07
N GLY A 118 -19.94 -7.72 -0.88
CA GLY A 118 -19.16 -7.74 0.37
C GLY A 118 -18.20 -8.93 0.52
N SER A 119 -18.20 -9.89 -0.41
CA SER A 119 -17.22 -10.97 -0.47
C SER A 119 -16.05 -10.60 -1.37
N THR A 120 -14.87 -11.13 -1.07
CA THR A 120 -13.66 -10.95 -1.87
C THR A 120 -13.25 -12.30 -2.46
N PHE A 121 -13.05 -12.32 -3.77
CA PHE A 121 -12.63 -13.49 -4.53
C PHE A 121 -11.31 -13.21 -5.23
N LEU A 122 -10.43 -14.20 -5.25
CA LEU A 122 -9.20 -14.17 -6.02
C LEU A 122 -9.19 -15.32 -7.02
N ARG A 123 -8.76 -15.03 -8.25
CA ARG A 123 -8.46 -16.04 -9.26
C ARG A 123 -6.99 -15.92 -9.66
N ALA A 124 -6.21 -16.96 -9.40
CA ALA A 124 -4.78 -16.94 -9.60
C ALA A 124 -4.23 -18.31 -10.01
N ASN A 125 -3.02 -18.31 -10.55
CA ASN A 125 -2.27 -19.54 -10.85
C ASN A 125 -1.60 -20.08 -9.57
N SER A 126 -1.06 -21.30 -9.64
CA SER A 126 -0.34 -21.93 -8.52
C SER A 126 0.89 -21.14 -8.05
N ALA A 127 1.53 -20.38 -8.95
CA ALA A 127 2.68 -19.55 -8.62
C ALA A 127 2.30 -18.43 -7.65
N PHE A 128 1.21 -17.69 -7.92
CA PHE A 128 0.67 -16.69 -7.00
C PHE A 128 0.26 -17.31 -5.66
N TRP A 129 -0.47 -18.42 -5.67
CA TRP A 129 -0.87 -19.08 -4.42
C TRP A 129 0.35 -19.50 -3.57
N SER A 130 1.43 -19.92 -4.23
CA SER A 130 2.69 -20.27 -3.57
C SER A 130 3.38 -19.05 -2.93
N THR A 131 3.27 -17.85 -3.50
CA THR A 131 3.88 -16.65 -2.89
C THR A 131 3.24 -16.27 -1.56
N ILE A 132 2.01 -16.70 -1.32
CA ILE A 132 1.28 -16.50 -0.06
C ILE A 132 1.18 -17.78 0.78
N GLY A 133 1.93 -18.82 0.43
CA GLY A 133 2.04 -20.06 1.21
C GLY A 133 0.80 -20.97 1.13
N VAL A 134 0.00 -20.87 0.07
CA VAL A 134 -1.19 -21.71 -0.15
C VAL A 134 -0.84 -22.80 -1.17
N PRO A 135 -0.69 -24.07 -0.77
CA PRO A 135 -0.41 -25.15 -1.71
C PRO A 135 -1.70 -25.55 -2.44
N THR A 136 -1.92 -24.95 -3.62
CA THR A 136 -3.07 -25.29 -4.47
C THR A 136 -2.73 -25.13 -5.95
N SER A 137 -3.40 -25.95 -6.76
CA SER A 137 -3.43 -25.83 -8.22
C SER A 137 -4.83 -25.46 -8.72
N PHE A 138 -5.75 -25.09 -7.84
CA PHE A 138 -7.12 -24.77 -8.20
C PHE A 138 -7.16 -23.58 -9.17
N VAL A 139 -7.78 -23.79 -10.33
CA VAL A 139 -7.91 -22.78 -11.40
C VAL A 139 -9.35 -22.31 -11.41
N GLY A 140 -9.67 -21.34 -10.55
CA GLY A 140 -11.02 -20.80 -10.41
C GLY A 140 -11.07 -19.63 -9.44
N TRP A 141 -12.26 -19.06 -9.26
CA TRP A 141 -12.49 -18.06 -8.23
C TRP A 141 -12.47 -18.70 -6.85
N VAL A 142 -11.64 -18.16 -5.97
CA VAL A 142 -11.52 -18.60 -4.57
C VAL A 142 -12.04 -17.50 -3.67
N ASP A 143 -13.06 -17.79 -2.87
CA ASP A 143 -13.49 -16.92 -1.77
C ASP A 143 -12.41 -16.92 -0.69
N ILE A 144 -11.78 -15.77 -0.48
CA ILE A 144 -10.71 -15.63 0.51
C ILE A 144 -11.24 -15.31 1.91
N GLY A 145 -12.52 -14.95 2.05
CA GLY A 145 -13.13 -14.47 3.28
C GLY A 145 -12.23 -13.44 4.00
N ASN A 146 -11.96 -13.69 5.28
CA ASN A 146 -11.08 -12.85 6.10
C ASN A 146 -9.65 -13.40 6.23
N GLN A 147 -9.30 -14.47 5.52
CA GLN A 147 -8.04 -15.20 5.74
C GLN A 147 -6.80 -14.37 5.35
N LEU A 148 -6.93 -13.55 4.31
CA LEU A 148 -5.88 -12.63 3.86
C LEU A 148 -6.08 -11.20 4.41
N GLY A 149 -7.04 -10.99 5.31
CA GLY A 149 -7.45 -9.66 5.75
C GLY A 149 -8.17 -8.87 4.66
N ARG A 150 -8.40 -7.57 4.91
CA ARG A 150 -9.17 -6.69 4.02
C ARG A 150 -8.29 -6.18 2.87
N ILE A 151 -8.37 -6.81 1.70
CA ILE A 151 -7.60 -6.42 0.51
C ILE A 151 -8.20 -5.18 -0.18
N GLN A 152 -9.52 -5.13 -0.31
CA GLN A 152 -10.27 -4.02 -0.92
C GLN A 152 -9.99 -2.68 -0.23
N PHE A 153 -9.85 -1.59 -0.97
CA PHE A 153 -9.76 -0.25 -0.40
C PHE A 153 -11.13 0.19 0.13
N PRO A 154 -11.22 0.78 1.34
CA PRO A 154 -12.49 1.21 1.92
C PRO A 154 -12.99 2.53 1.30
N LEU A 155 -13.31 2.53 0.01
CA LEU A 155 -13.69 3.73 -0.73
C LEU A 155 -14.92 4.43 -0.13
N LYS A 156 -15.95 3.67 0.27
CA LYS A 156 -17.15 4.23 0.90
C LYS A 156 -16.83 5.01 2.18
N GLU A 157 -15.93 4.49 3.01
CA GLU A 157 -15.47 5.17 4.23
C GLU A 157 -14.65 6.42 3.88
N ALA A 158 -13.81 6.34 2.84
CA ALA A 158 -13.05 7.48 2.33
C ALA A 158 -13.98 8.61 1.87
N VAL A 159 -14.97 8.30 1.04
CA VAL A 159 -15.92 9.27 0.48
C VAL A 159 -16.78 9.89 1.57
N ALA A 160 -17.24 9.10 2.54
CA ALA A 160 -17.97 9.59 3.70
C ALA A 160 -17.11 10.51 4.57
N GLY A 161 -15.83 10.20 4.74
CA GLY A 161 -14.90 11.06 5.48
C GLY A 161 -14.51 12.35 4.75
N ILE A 162 -14.65 12.42 3.43
CA ILE A 162 -14.44 13.67 2.68
C ILE A 162 -15.57 14.66 2.92
N ALA A 163 -16.78 14.21 3.24
CA ALA A 163 -17.91 15.10 3.51
C ALA A 163 -17.54 16.13 4.60
N PRO A 164 -17.79 17.44 4.38
CA PRO A 164 -17.39 18.48 5.33
C PRO A 164 -17.96 18.27 6.74
N SER A 165 -17.10 18.41 7.74
CA SER A 165 -17.45 18.32 9.16
C SER A 165 -16.82 19.48 9.95
N PRO A 166 -17.21 19.69 11.22
CA PRO A 166 -16.54 20.65 12.10
C PRO A 166 -15.05 20.35 12.34
N GLN A 167 -14.61 19.11 12.11
CA GLN A 167 -13.21 18.68 12.25
C GLN A 167 -12.42 18.84 10.94
N SER A 168 -13.06 19.20 9.84
CA SER A 168 -12.39 19.31 8.55
C SER A 168 -11.41 20.48 8.50
N ARG A 169 -10.21 20.25 7.98
CA ARG A 169 -9.12 21.21 7.88
C ARG A 169 -8.44 21.12 6.52
N ILE A 170 -7.81 22.23 6.11
CA ILE A 170 -6.85 22.25 4.98
C ILE A 170 -5.46 22.56 5.52
N GLU A 171 -4.48 21.80 5.04
CA GLU A 171 -3.08 21.99 5.35
C GLU A 171 -2.53 23.21 4.59
N THR A 172 -2.01 24.21 5.31
CA THR A 172 -1.70 25.52 4.71
C THR A 172 -0.30 25.60 4.07
N ALA A 173 0.59 24.63 4.33
CA ALA A 173 1.92 24.61 3.73
C ALA A 173 2.17 23.27 3.03
N THR A 174 1.47 23.07 1.92
CA THR A 174 1.83 22.00 0.99
C THR A 174 3.06 22.45 0.19
N PRO A 175 4.12 21.62 0.06
CA PRO A 175 5.33 21.97 -0.71
C PRO A 175 5.04 22.31 -2.18
N ASP A 176 3.93 21.78 -2.69
CA ASP A 176 3.42 22.02 -4.04
C ASP A 176 2.13 22.84 -3.97
N PRO A 177 2.11 24.08 -4.50
CA PRO A 177 0.92 24.93 -4.49
C PRO A 177 -0.21 24.43 -5.39
N SER A 178 0.03 23.42 -6.24
CA SER A 178 -0.99 22.77 -7.06
C SER A 178 -1.74 21.65 -6.32
N ILE A 179 -1.34 21.34 -5.09
CA ILE A 179 -1.92 20.30 -4.25
C ILE A 179 -2.49 20.94 -2.99
N ALA A 180 -3.78 20.71 -2.71
CA ALA A 180 -4.40 21.01 -1.44
C ALA A 180 -4.61 19.72 -0.64
N VAL A 181 -4.13 19.67 0.60
CA VAL A 181 -4.34 18.52 1.48
C VAL A 181 -5.53 18.80 2.39
N TYR A 182 -6.60 18.03 2.18
CA TYR A 182 -7.80 18.03 3.00
C TYR A 182 -7.69 16.96 4.08
N ARG A 183 -8.02 17.29 5.33
CA ARG A 183 -8.05 16.36 6.46
C ARG A 183 -9.40 16.41 7.16
N ASN A 184 -9.93 15.25 7.53
CA ASN A 184 -11.13 15.13 8.35
C ASN A 184 -11.07 13.82 9.16
N GLY A 185 -10.72 13.94 10.45
CA GLY A 185 -10.51 12.78 11.31
C GLY A 185 -9.41 11.86 10.77
N ASN A 186 -9.79 10.62 10.43
CA ASN A 186 -8.87 9.59 9.91
C ASN A 186 -8.76 9.58 8.38
N VAL A 187 -9.36 10.56 7.69
CA VAL A 187 -9.33 10.66 6.23
C VAL A 187 -8.48 11.86 5.81
N THR A 188 -7.57 11.59 4.88
CA THR A 188 -6.77 12.61 4.21
C THR A 188 -6.96 12.48 2.71
N ALA A 189 -7.20 13.58 2.01
CA ALA A 189 -7.32 13.62 0.56
C ALA A 189 -6.38 14.68 -0.02
N GLN A 190 -5.58 14.30 -1.01
CA GLN A 190 -4.78 15.23 -1.81
C GLN A 190 -5.57 15.61 -3.06
N LEU A 191 -5.92 16.89 -3.12
CA LEU A 191 -6.73 17.50 -4.15
C LEU A 191 -5.83 18.25 -5.13
N VAL A 192 -6.05 18.05 -6.42
CA VAL A 192 -5.52 18.89 -7.50
C VAL A 192 -6.68 19.47 -8.30
N ASP A 193 -6.42 20.41 -9.20
CA ASP A 193 -7.45 21.07 -10.03
C ASP A 193 -8.38 20.08 -10.77
N LYS A 194 -7.90 18.87 -11.06
CA LYS A 194 -8.63 17.82 -11.78
C LYS A 194 -9.34 16.79 -10.87
N GLY A 195 -9.27 16.92 -9.54
CA GLY A 195 -9.95 16.03 -8.59
C GLY A 195 -9.01 15.46 -7.52
N VAL A 196 -9.34 14.29 -6.98
CA VAL A 196 -8.50 13.64 -5.97
C VAL A 196 -7.43 12.79 -6.63
N VAL A 197 -6.17 12.99 -6.22
CA VAL A 197 -5.03 12.19 -6.70
C VAL A 197 -4.68 11.10 -5.69
N GLN A 198 -4.82 11.39 -4.40
CA GLN A 198 -4.50 10.46 -3.33
C GLN A 198 -5.56 10.50 -2.23
N LEU A 199 -5.99 9.32 -1.79
CA LEU A 199 -6.94 9.11 -0.71
C LEU A 199 -6.29 8.25 0.36
N SER A 200 -6.34 8.73 1.60
CA SER A 200 -5.90 7.97 2.77
C SER A 200 -7.04 7.80 3.75
N VAL A 201 -7.25 6.58 4.23
CA VAL A 201 -8.19 6.24 5.30
C VAL A 201 -7.47 5.37 6.31
N ALA A 202 -7.40 5.84 7.55
CA ALA A 202 -6.56 5.24 8.58
C ALA A 202 -5.11 5.06 8.07
N GLU A 203 -4.59 3.84 8.05
CA GLU A 203 -3.22 3.53 7.59
C GLU A 203 -3.13 3.18 6.10
N ARG A 204 -4.24 3.26 5.36
CA ARG A 204 -4.29 2.84 3.95
C ARG A 204 -4.31 4.05 3.05
N THR A 205 -3.44 4.03 2.05
CA THR A 205 -3.33 5.09 1.06
C THR A 205 -3.48 4.51 -0.34
N ALA A 206 -4.33 5.13 -1.15
CA ALA A 206 -4.56 4.80 -2.55
C ALA A 206 -4.36 6.02 -3.43
N THR A 207 -3.81 5.82 -4.62
CA THR A 207 -3.91 6.81 -5.69
C THR A 207 -5.19 6.56 -6.47
N SER A 208 -5.91 7.62 -6.79
CA SER A 208 -7.19 7.55 -7.50
C SER A 208 -7.08 8.14 -8.89
N SER A 209 -7.74 7.49 -9.85
CA SER A 209 -7.94 8.01 -11.20
C SER A 209 -9.32 7.62 -11.71
N ARG A 210 -9.81 8.32 -12.74
CA ARG A 210 -11.07 7.94 -13.40
C ARG A 210 -10.88 6.57 -14.07
N ALA A 211 -11.77 5.64 -13.77
CA ALA A 211 -11.82 4.36 -14.46
C ALA A 211 -12.69 4.43 -15.71
N GLU A 212 -12.44 3.49 -16.62
CA GLU A 212 -13.41 3.10 -17.64
C GLU A 212 -14.59 2.36 -17.00
N ASP A 213 -15.72 2.30 -17.71
CA ASP A 213 -16.87 1.51 -17.27
C ASP A 213 -16.54 0.01 -17.36
N THR A 214 -16.45 -0.65 -16.19
CA THR A 214 -16.14 -2.08 -16.09
C THR A 214 -17.36 -2.95 -15.82
N THR A 215 -18.58 -2.42 -15.97
CA THR A 215 -19.84 -3.13 -15.65
C THR A 215 -19.91 -4.52 -16.28
N ALA A 216 -19.65 -4.63 -17.59
CA ALA A 216 -19.73 -5.92 -18.30
C ALA A 216 -18.72 -6.95 -17.78
N ARG A 217 -17.49 -6.51 -17.47
CA ARG A 217 -16.44 -7.37 -16.92
C ARG A 217 -16.79 -7.84 -15.50
N LEU A 218 -17.31 -6.92 -14.67
CA LEU A 218 -17.76 -7.22 -13.32
C LEU A 218 -18.90 -8.27 -13.35
N GLN A 219 -19.92 -8.08 -14.19
CA GLN A 219 -21.04 -9.01 -14.33
C GLN A 219 -20.60 -10.39 -14.85
N THR A 220 -19.66 -10.41 -15.80
CA THR A 220 -19.07 -11.67 -16.29
C THR A 220 -18.36 -12.42 -15.17
N ALA A 221 -17.50 -11.73 -14.42
CA ALA A 221 -16.78 -12.32 -13.29
C ALA A 221 -17.73 -12.82 -12.19
N ILE A 222 -18.80 -12.07 -11.86
CA ILE A 222 -19.84 -12.51 -10.92
C ILE A 222 -20.51 -13.81 -11.39
N THR A 223 -20.79 -13.93 -12.69
CA THR A 223 -21.40 -15.14 -13.26
C THR A 223 -20.44 -16.34 -13.18
N GLU A 224 -19.15 -16.12 -13.41
CA GLU A 224 -18.12 -17.17 -13.31
C GLU A 224 -17.89 -17.67 -11.86
N VAL A 225 -18.34 -16.92 -10.85
CA VAL A 225 -18.19 -17.28 -9.42
C VAL A 225 -19.22 -18.31 -8.97
N GLU A 226 -20.22 -18.69 -9.76
CA GLU A 226 -21.37 -19.55 -9.36
C GLU A 226 -21.03 -20.70 -8.39
N VAL A 227 -19.84 -21.30 -8.52
CA VAL A 227 -19.33 -22.32 -7.62
C VAL A 227 -17.86 -22.03 -7.26
N PRO A 228 -17.56 -21.22 -6.23
CA PRO A 228 -16.19 -20.83 -5.91
C PRO A 228 -15.50 -21.87 -5.04
N GLY A 229 -14.18 -21.99 -5.17
CA GLY A 229 -13.35 -22.59 -4.14
C GLY A 229 -13.35 -21.73 -2.88
N ARG A 230 -12.95 -22.29 -1.74
CA ARG A 230 -12.88 -21.54 -0.48
C ARG A 230 -11.49 -21.62 0.12
N LEU A 231 -10.96 -20.47 0.53
CA LEU A 231 -9.72 -20.43 1.29
C LEU A 231 -10.02 -20.75 2.76
N GLU A 232 -9.43 -21.83 3.25
CA GLU A 232 -9.63 -22.36 4.59
C GLU A 232 -8.29 -22.49 5.33
N GLY A 233 -8.34 -22.60 6.66
CA GLY A 233 -7.17 -22.71 7.53
C GLY A 233 -6.90 -21.45 8.35
N THR A 234 -5.73 -21.40 8.97
CA THR A 234 -5.22 -20.27 9.76
C THR A 234 -3.76 -20.02 9.41
N SER A 235 -3.28 -18.79 9.67
CA SER A 235 -1.94 -18.28 9.37
C SER A 235 -0.82 -19.35 9.39
N GLY A 236 -0.40 -19.78 8.20
CA GLY A 236 0.66 -20.81 8.00
C GLY A 236 0.19 -22.17 7.50
N GLY A 237 -1.12 -22.43 7.46
CA GLY A 237 -1.72 -23.66 6.95
C GLY A 237 -2.94 -23.42 6.05
N LEU A 238 -2.91 -22.35 5.26
CA LEU A 238 -4.01 -21.99 4.36
C LEU A 238 -4.09 -22.96 3.18
N THR A 239 -5.29 -23.45 2.87
CA THR A 239 -5.55 -24.38 1.76
C THR A 239 -6.82 -23.96 1.02
N VAL A 240 -6.91 -24.33 -0.27
CA VAL A 240 -8.14 -24.12 -1.04
C VAL A 240 -8.96 -25.40 -1.03
N SER A 241 -10.18 -25.31 -0.49
CA SER A 241 -11.19 -26.35 -0.57
C SER A 241 -11.97 -26.18 -1.87
N GLU A 242 -11.88 -27.18 -2.74
CA GLU A 242 -12.63 -27.20 -3.99
C GLU A 242 -14.13 -27.39 -3.70
N PRO A 243 -15.00 -26.76 -4.50
CA PRO A 243 -16.42 -26.92 -4.33
C PRO A 243 -16.87 -28.35 -4.64
N ALA A 244 -17.89 -28.82 -3.92
CA ALA A 244 -18.41 -30.17 -4.09
C ALA A 244 -18.96 -30.38 -5.53
N PRO A 245 -18.73 -31.55 -6.15
CA PRO A 245 -19.31 -31.87 -7.45
C PRO A 245 -20.83 -31.76 -7.41
N ALA A 246 -21.43 -31.28 -8.50
CA ALA A 246 -22.89 -31.28 -8.63
C ALA A 246 -23.44 -32.70 -8.42
N PRO A 247 -24.53 -32.86 -7.66
CA PRO A 247 -25.16 -34.17 -7.50
C PRO A 247 -25.58 -34.71 -8.87
N PRO A 248 -25.47 -36.03 -9.11
CA PRO A 248 -25.86 -36.61 -10.38
C PRO A 248 -27.33 -36.31 -10.67
N PRO A 249 -27.70 -36.08 -11.94
CA PRO A 249 -29.09 -35.82 -12.30
C PRO A 249 -29.97 -36.99 -11.85
N PRO A 250 -31.20 -36.73 -11.37
CA PRO A 250 -32.12 -37.79 -10.99
C PRO A 250 -32.34 -38.73 -12.18
N PRO A 251 -32.46 -40.06 -11.94
CA PRO A 251 -32.73 -41.01 -13.02
C PRO A 251 -34.00 -40.60 -13.77
N ALA A 252 -33.93 -40.60 -15.10
CA ALA A 252 -35.06 -40.28 -15.95
C ALA A 252 -36.23 -41.28 -15.68
N PRO A 253 -37.49 -40.81 -15.68
CA PRO A 253 -38.66 -41.65 -15.46
C PRO A 253 -38.88 -42.68 -16.58
#